data_AF-A0AA39HPM9-F1
#
_entry.id   AF-A0AA39HPM9-F1
#
_cell.length_a   1.000
_cell.length_b   1.000
_cell.length_c   1.000
_cell.angle_alpha   90.00
_cell.angle_beta   90.00
_cell.angle_gamma   90.00
#
_symmetry.space_group_name_H-M   'P 1'
#
loop_
_entity.id
_entity.type
_entity.pdbx_description
1 polymer ?
#
loop_
_entity_poly.entity_id
_entity_poly.type
_entity_poly.pdbx_seq_one_letter_code
_entity_poly.pdbx_strand_id
1 'polypeptide(L)'
;MPYIATVIDIHMVPDFINRMDYGFGYPVVILSALLVFLSLKLDPPFLCKMYCLNVAVPSFFYSFVFLFPDIIKSMGLKSVWEILIGPATSIRVHLRYYALCNYPYFSTLTIFLAYLGYAKPMFFRKLIKRRNITLMVGAIHLWTLLSVFFFLPREITIFYYKMSESDFSAVTIVHTFIVLSCSVFMSAVYILAIIEMLRHANGDSASAIGHRNTLKSVLIYCTAPNFFCAFALSGYICLTVFEVKGYLRPSHWRSPSDVSHWVLSEKFCGPVVTTTETLGSTRLFVNVFTALIAFQDYRSAIMNAVFRVATPILRMFGISAMPFIAGIIDTHLVWEPFSFIDYYLGYPVTVLSALVIYLSLRLDPPFLPRMYCLNVAIPNLCYSFLSVFPDDLKGVGLKSAWEIIIGPVTLLRTYLRYFALCSYPYFSTLTIFLAYVGYAKPVFFRNITRTR
;
A
#
# COMPACT_ATOMS: atom_id res chain seq x y z
N MET A 1 -1.08 -42.03 -8.78
CA MET A 1 -1.63 -40.77 -8.24
C MET A 1 -1.35 -39.66 -9.25
N PRO A 2 -2.32 -39.20 -10.05
CA PRO A 2 -2.11 -38.05 -10.90
C PRO A 2 -2.34 -36.78 -10.07
N TYR A 3 -1.38 -35.86 -10.19
CA TYR A 3 -1.39 -34.54 -9.60
C TYR A 3 -2.64 -33.77 -10.03
N ILE A 4 -3.59 -33.62 -9.10
CA ILE A 4 -4.55 -32.52 -9.10
C ILE A 4 -3.78 -31.28 -8.61
N ALA A 5 -2.82 -30.83 -9.41
CA ALA A 5 -2.40 -29.44 -9.39
C ALA A 5 -3.33 -28.76 -10.40
N THR A 6 -4.39 -28.17 -9.86
CA THR A 6 -5.24 -27.21 -10.55
C THR A 6 -4.33 -26.27 -11.34
N VAL A 7 -4.44 -26.36 -12.67
CA VAL A 7 -3.92 -25.41 -13.64
C VAL A 7 -4.65 -24.09 -13.39
N ILE A 8 -4.25 -23.37 -12.35
CA ILE A 8 -4.31 -21.92 -12.37
C ILE A 8 -3.29 -21.57 -13.44
N ASP A 9 -3.80 -21.26 -14.63
CA ASP A 9 -3.01 -20.91 -15.79
C ASP A 9 -1.93 -19.91 -15.34
N ILE A 10 -0.65 -20.33 -15.35
CA ILE A 10 0.48 -19.51 -14.87
C ILE A 10 0.54 -18.19 -15.67
N HIS A 11 -0.10 -18.15 -16.84
CA HIS A 11 -0.29 -16.96 -17.67
C HIS A 11 -1.31 -15.94 -17.14
N MET A 12 -2.31 -16.32 -16.34
CA MET A 12 -3.31 -15.37 -15.81
C MET A 12 -2.75 -14.46 -14.72
N VAL A 13 -1.76 -14.93 -13.96
CA VAL A 13 -1.18 -14.16 -12.84
C VAL A 13 -0.41 -12.92 -13.33
N PRO A 14 0.52 -13.03 -14.31
CA PRO A 14 1.20 -11.85 -14.88
C PRO A 14 0.24 -10.82 -15.46
N ASP A 15 -0.79 -11.26 -16.19
CA ASP A 15 -1.77 -10.35 -16.81
C ASP A 15 -2.59 -9.59 -15.79
N PHE A 16 -3.06 -10.27 -14.73
CA PHE A 16 -3.76 -9.62 -13.64
C PHE A 16 -2.88 -8.58 -12.94
N ILE A 17 -1.63 -8.93 -12.59
CA ILE A 17 -0.75 -8.00 -11.87
C ILE A 17 -0.35 -6.83 -12.79
N ASN A 18 -0.14 -7.06 -14.09
CA ASN A 18 0.12 -5.97 -15.05
C ASN A 18 -1.06 -4.99 -15.15
N ARG A 19 -2.30 -5.50 -15.17
CA ARG A 19 -3.51 -4.65 -15.12
C ARG A 19 -3.59 -3.87 -13.82
N MET A 20 -3.21 -4.46 -12.69
CA MET A 20 -3.13 -3.74 -11.42
C MET A 20 -2.07 -2.64 -11.47
N ASP A 21 -0.86 -2.93 -11.95
CA ASP A 21 0.24 -1.94 -12.04
C ASP A 21 -0.20 -0.73 -12.88
N TYR A 22 -0.86 -1.00 -14.02
CA TYR A 22 -1.45 0.04 -14.86
C TYR A 22 -2.59 0.80 -14.18
N GLY A 23 -3.53 0.08 -13.55
CA GLY A 23 -4.67 0.65 -12.86
C GLY A 23 -4.28 1.54 -11.68
N PHE A 24 -3.25 1.16 -10.93
CA PHE A 24 -2.71 1.96 -9.82
C PHE A 24 -1.82 3.12 -10.29
N GLY A 25 -1.32 3.12 -11.52
CA GLY A 25 -0.54 4.24 -12.07
C GLY A 25 -1.27 5.58 -11.99
N TYR A 26 -2.55 5.62 -12.37
CA TYR A 26 -3.39 6.83 -12.34
C TYR A 26 -3.56 7.42 -10.93
N PRO A 27 -4.05 6.68 -9.92
CA PRO A 27 -4.18 7.22 -8.58
C PRO A 27 -2.82 7.58 -7.99
N VAL A 28 -1.73 6.89 -8.31
CA VAL A 28 -0.39 7.29 -7.85
C VAL A 28 -0.01 8.68 -8.37
N VAL A 29 -0.21 9.00 -9.66
CA VAL A 29 0.07 10.34 -10.18
C VAL A 29 -0.74 11.40 -9.44
N ILE A 30 -2.05 11.18 -9.31
CA ILE A 30 -2.98 12.15 -8.70
C ILE A 30 -2.63 12.39 -7.23
N LEU A 31 -2.49 11.31 -6.44
CA LEU A 31 -2.20 11.40 -5.02
C LEU A 31 -0.79 11.93 -4.75
N SER A 32 0.19 11.60 -5.59
CA SER A 32 1.54 12.15 -5.48
C SER A 32 1.57 13.64 -5.78
N ALA A 33 0.88 14.08 -6.85
CA ALA A 33 0.76 15.51 -7.18
C ALA A 33 0.05 16.28 -6.07
N LEU A 34 -1.02 15.71 -5.52
CA LEU A 34 -1.74 16.28 -4.37
C LEU A 34 -0.83 16.38 -3.15
N LEU A 35 -0.09 15.32 -2.80
CA LEU A 35 0.87 15.34 -1.69
C LEU A 35 1.94 16.41 -1.89
N VAL A 36 2.56 16.50 -3.08
CA VAL A 36 3.56 17.54 -3.38
C VAL A 36 2.95 18.92 -3.20
N PHE A 37 1.77 19.15 -3.77
CA PHE A 37 1.06 20.43 -3.64
C PHE A 37 0.77 20.77 -2.17
N LEU A 38 0.21 19.83 -1.41
CA LEU A 38 -0.09 20.02 0.01
C LEU A 38 1.17 20.23 0.84
N SER A 39 2.24 19.47 0.60
CA SER A 39 3.52 19.66 1.28
C SER A 39 4.15 21.03 0.99
N LEU A 40 3.93 21.61 -0.20
CA LEU A 40 4.41 22.94 -0.55
C LEU A 40 3.53 24.05 0.04
N LYS A 41 2.20 23.86 0.09
CA LYS A 41 1.24 24.87 0.56
C LYS A 41 1.03 24.88 2.07
N LEU A 42 1.14 23.74 2.71
CA LEU A 42 1.03 23.61 4.15
C LEU A 42 2.42 23.76 4.79
N ASP A 43 2.42 24.12 6.07
CA ASP A 43 3.57 24.06 6.95
C ASP A 43 3.49 22.85 7.90
N PRO A 44 3.41 21.60 7.39
CA PRO A 44 3.41 20.44 8.27
C PRO A 44 4.77 20.34 8.98
N PRO A 45 4.85 19.58 10.09
CA PRO A 45 6.10 19.33 10.77
C PRO A 45 7.19 18.92 9.79
N PHE A 46 8.36 19.54 9.95
CA PHE A 46 9.47 19.45 9.00
C PHE A 46 9.81 17.99 8.60
N LEU A 47 9.77 17.05 9.55
CA LEU A 47 10.03 15.63 9.31
C LEU A 47 8.98 15.00 8.36
N CYS A 48 7.70 15.27 8.59
CA CYS A 48 6.59 14.78 7.77
C CYS A 48 6.66 15.38 6.36
N LYS A 49 6.93 16.69 6.25
CA LYS A 49 7.09 17.41 4.97
C LYS A 49 8.20 16.80 4.12
N MET A 50 9.40 16.72 4.71
CA MET A 50 10.59 16.21 4.05
C MET A 50 10.38 14.79 3.55
N TYR A 51 9.85 13.92 4.41
CA TYR A 51 9.66 12.54 4.06
C TYR A 51 8.60 12.36 2.94
N CYS A 52 7.45 13.02 3.06
CA CYS A 52 6.40 12.92 2.04
C CYS A 52 6.87 13.44 0.68
N LEU A 53 7.62 14.54 0.64
CA LEU A 53 8.17 15.05 -0.61
C LEU A 53 9.17 14.08 -1.26
N ASN A 54 10.08 13.50 -0.46
CA ASN A 54 11.09 12.58 -0.97
C ASN A 54 10.50 11.27 -1.50
N VAL A 55 9.28 10.91 -1.08
CA VAL A 55 8.54 9.76 -1.61
C VAL A 55 7.64 10.15 -2.78
N ALA A 56 6.87 11.23 -2.63
CA ALA A 56 5.85 11.63 -3.60
C ALA A 56 6.47 12.16 -4.90
N VAL A 57 7.59 12.88 -4.84
CA VAL A 57 8.22 13.43 -6.05
C VAL A 57 8.71 12.32 -7.00
N PRO A 58 9.48 11.31 -6.55
CA PRO A 58 9.85 10.18 -7.40
C PRO A 58 8.65 9.38 -7.92
N SER A 59 7.64 9.16 -7.06
CA SER A 59 6.42 8.44 -7.43
C SER A 59 5.65 9.17 -8.52
N PHE A 60 5.54 10.50 -8.41
CA PHE A 60 4.92 11.35 -9.42
C PHE A 60 5.65 11.23 -10.76
N PHE A 61 6.97 11.42 -10.79
CA PHE A 61 7.73 11.36 -12.04
C PHE A 61 7.67 9.98 -12.68
N TYR A 62 7.81 8.90 -11.91
CA TYR A 62 7.66 7.54 -12.41
C TYR A 62 6.30 7.33 -13.07
N SER A 63 5.21 7.58 -12.34
CA SER A 63 3.88 7.29 -12.84
C SER A 63 3.46 8.26 -13.95
N PHE A 64 3.97 9.49 -13.96
CA PHE A 64 3.75 10.44 -15.06
C PHE A 64 4.43 9.96 -16.35
N VAL A 65 5.71 9.58 -16.31
CA VAL A 65 6.43 9.03 -17.48
C VAL A 65 5.81 7.71 -17.94
N PHE A 66 5.26 6.91 -17.02
CA PHE A 66 4.53 5.69 -17.34
C PHE A 66 3.25 5.97 -18.15
N LEU A 67 2.43 6.94 -17.74
CA LEU A 67 1.14 7.22 -18.38
C LEU A 67 1.22 8.16 -19.60
N PHE A 68 2.23 9.02 -19.66
CA PHE A 68 2.32 10.07 -20.69
C PHE A 68 2.30 9.54 -22.13
N PRO A 69 3.03 8.47 -22.51
CA PRO A 69 2.94 7.90 -23.85
C PRO A 69 1.52 7.45 -24.21
N ASP A 70 0.79 6.83 -23.29
CA ASP A 70 -0.57 6.36 -23.56
C ASP A 70 -1.56 7.53 -23.75
N ILE A 71 -1.35 8.64 -23.04
CA ILE A 71 -2.09 9.89 -23.27
C ILE A 71 -1.81 10.41 -24.69
N ILE A 72 -0.55 10.51 -25.12
CA ILE A 72 -0.19 10.95 -26.48
C ILE A 72 -0.79 10.03 -27.55
N LYS A 73 -0.76 8.71 -27.31
CA LYS A 73 -1.38 7.72 -28.20
C LYS A 73 -2.88 7.92 -28.32
N SER A 74 -3.58 8.14 -27.20
CA SER A 74 -5.04 8.37 -27.19
C SER A 74 -5.46 9.69 -27.84
N MET A 75 -4.56 10.68 -27.90
CA MET A 75 -4.74 11.93 -28.66
C MET A 75 -4.57 11.76 -30.18
N GLY A 76 -4.25 10.56 -30.68
CA GLY A 76 -4.05 10.31 -32.12
C GLY A 76 -2.69 10.74 -32.67
N LEU A 77 -1.74 11.11 -31.81
CA LEU A 77 -0.40 11.58 -32.19
C LEU A 77 0.58 10.42 -32.36
N LYS A 78 0.31 9.52 -33.31
CA LYS A 78 1.06 8.26 -33.49
C LYS A 78 2.57 8.48 -33.74
N SER A 79 2.94 9.44 -34.59
CA SER A 79 4.35 9.73 -34.89
C SER A 79 5.13 10.20 -33.66
N VAL A 80 4.51 11.03 -32.82
CA VAL A 80 5.11 11.49 -31.56
C VAL A 80 5.24 10.35 -30.57
N TRP A 81 4.23 9.48 -30.47
CA TRP A 81 4.27 8.29 -29.61
C TRP A 81 5.41 7.35 -29.99
N GLU A 82 5.61 7.05 -31.27
CA GLU A 82 6.69 6.16 -31.76
C GLU A 82 8.08 6.70 -31.42
N ILE A 83 8.27 8.02 -31.47
CA ILE A 83 9.53 8.68 -31.10
C ILE A 83 9.73 8.64 -29.57
N LEU A 84 8.68 8.87 -28.79
CA LEU A 84 8.77 9.00 -27.34
C LEU A 84 8.83 7.65 -26.61
N ILE A 85 8.23 6.58 -27.13
CA ILE A 85 8.06 5.32 -26.39
C ILE A 85 9.39 4.68 -25.97
N GLY A 86 10.42 4.75 -26.83
CA GLY A 86 11.76 4.22 -26.53
C GLY A 86 12.42 4.94 -25.35
N PRO A 87 12.69 6.25 -25.46
CA PRO A 87 13.23 7.06 -24.38
C PRO A 87 12.37 7.00 -23.11
N ALA A 88 11.04 7.08 -23.24
CA ALA A 88 10.13 7.03 -22.10
C ALA A 88 10.22 5.69 -21.38
N THR A 89 10.33 4.57 -22.10
CA THR A 89 10.49 3.24 -21.48
C THR A 89 11.80 3.14 -20.70
N SER A 90 12.91 3.66 -21.25
CA SER A 90 14.19 3.68 -20.54
C SER A 90 14.11 4.54 -19.28
N ILE A 91 13.64 5.79 -19.40
CA ILE A 91 13.49 6.71 -18.26
C ILE A 91 12.53 6.13 -17.20
N ARG A 92 11.44 5.50 -17.63
CA ARG A 92 10.46 4.83 -16.76
C ARG A 92 11.10 3.75 -15.90
N VAL A 93 11.95 2.91 -16.49
CA VAL A 93 12.67 1.87 -15.74
C VAL A 93 13.58 2.50 -14.68
N HIS A 94 14.34 3.55 -15.03
CA HIS A 94 15.17 4.29 -14.08
C HIS A 94 14.36 4.88 -12.93
N LEU A 95 13.28 5.61 -13.25
CA LEU A 95 12.43 6.26 -12.25
C LEU A 95 11.71 5.24 -11.37
N ARG A 96 11.32 4.07 -11.92
CA ARG A 96 10.72 2.98 -11.16
C ARG A 96 11.68 2.46 -10.10
N TYR A 97 12.88 2.04 -10.51
CA TYR A 97 13.88 1.53 -9.57
C TYR A 97 14.28 2.60 -8.57
N TYR A 98 14.41 3.86 -9.01
CA TYR A 98 14.67 4.97 -8.13
C TYR A 98 13.59 5.10 -7.05
N ALA A 99 12.31 5.18 -7.44
CA ALA A 99 11.20 5.29 -6.48
C ALA A 99 11.13 4.10 -5.51
N LEU A 100 11.35 2.87 -6.00
CA LEU A 100 11.27 1.64 -5.20
C LEU A 100 12.45 1.49 -4.23
N CYS A 101 13.68 1.80 -4.66
CA CYS A 101 14.87 1.75 -3.80
C CYS A 101 14.93 2.93 -2.81
N ASN A 102 14.35 4.07 -3.17
CA ASN A 102 14.31 5.25 -2.31
C ASN A 102 13.48 5.00 -1.04
N TYR A 103 12.38 4.22 -1.16
CA TYR A 103 11.46 4.01 -0.05
C TYR A 103 12.11 3.37 1.20
N PRO A 104 12.77 2.19 1.11
CA PRO A 104 13.41 1.57 2.28
C PRO A 104 14.36 2.51 3.01
N TYR A 105 15.18 3.28 2.29
CA TYR A 105 16.16 4.17 2.92
C TYR A 105 15.48 5.33 3.66
N PHE A 106 14.50 5.97 3.02
CA PHE A 106 13.78 7.08 3.63
C PHE A 106 12.82 6.63 4.75
N SER A 107 12.20 5.45 4.64
CA SER A 107 11.34 4.91 5.70
C SER A 107 12.16 4.58 6.94
N THR A 108 13.32 3.93 6.78
CA THR A 108 14.27 3.67 7.84
C THR A 108 14.71 4.96 8.54
N LEU A 109 15.14 5.98 7.76
CA LEU A 109 15.54 7.26 8.32
C LEU A 109 14.39 7.93 9.09
N THR A 110 13.17 7.86 8.57
CA THR A 110 12.01 8.55 9.15
C THR A 110 11.56 7.91 10.45
N ILE A 111 11.47 6.58 10.50
CA ILE A 111 11.18 5.86 11.75
C ILE A 111 12.27 6.14 12.78
N PHE A 112 13.53 6.13 12.37
CA PHE A 112 14.65 6.45 13.26
C PHE A 112 14.57 7.87 13.83
N LEU A 113 14.34 8.87 12.98
CA LEU A 113 14.21 10.25 13.41
C LEU A 113 12.96 10.47 14.27
N ALA A 114 11.83 9.81 13.96
CA ALA A 114 10.62 9.88 14.78
C ALA A 114 10.84 9.25 16.16
N TYR A 115 11.49 8.09 16.22
CA TYR A 115 11.89 7.44 17.46
C TYR A 115 12.81 8.33 18.29
N LEU A 116 13.86 8.91 17.68
CA LEU A 116 14.77 9.81 18.37
C LEU A 116 14.07 11.08 18.86
N GLY A 117 13.15 11.64 18.07
CA GLY A 117 12.35 12.80 18.48
C GLY A 117 11.52 12.51 19.74
N TYR A 118 11.00 11.30 19.85
CA TYR A 118 10.23 10.85 21.00
C TYR A 118 11.11 10.46 22.21
N ALA A 119 12.06 9.54 22.02
CA ALA A 119 12.84 8.95 23.10
C ALA A 119 14.03 9.83 23.54
N LYS A 120 14.62 10.62 22.63
CA LYS A 120 15.85 11.41 22.87
C LYS A 120 15.77 12.80 22.22
N PRO A 121 14.84 13.68 22.65
CA PRO A 121 14.55 14.96 21.99
C PRO A 121 15.77 15.90 21.90
N MET A 122 16.67 15.88 22.90
CA MET A 122 17.91 16.68 22.88
C MET A 122 18.88 16.23 21.78
N PHE A 123 18.96 14.92 21.52
CA PHE A 123 19.79 14.38 20.45
C PHE A 123 19.15 14.63 19.08
N PHE A 124 17.83 14.44 18.98
CA PHE A 124 17.05 14.77 17.80
C PHE A 124 17.24 16.23 17.37
N ARG A 125 17.17 17.18 18.31
CA ARG A 125 17.40 18.61 18.03
C ARG A 125 18.79 18.90 17.44
N LYS A 126 19.82 18.16 17.87
CA LYS A 126 21.18 18.29 17.31
C LYS A 126 21.26 17.72 15.89
N LEU A 127 20.56 16.61 15.62
CA LEU A 127 20.53 15.97 14.31
C LEU A 127 19.69 16.73 13.27
N ILE A 128 18.54 17.28 13.66
CA ILE A 128 17.60 17.94 12.74
C ILE A 128 18.08 19.34 12.28
N LYS A 129 19.30 19.76 12.64
CA LYS A 129 19.90 20.98 12.09
C LYS A 129 19.90 20.91 10.57
N ARG A 130 19.49 22.02 9.91
CA ARG A 130 19.32 22.11 8.45
C ARG A 130 20.47 21.49 7.65
N ARG A 131 21.72 21.79 8.02
CA ARG A 131 22.90 21.22 7.36
C ARG A 131 22.96 19.69 7.45
N ASN A 132 22.77 19.14 8.64
CA ASN A 132 22.90 17.71 8.90
C ASN A 132 21.82 16.92 8.16
N ILE A 133 20.59 17.40 8.22
CA ILE A 133 19.49 16.71 7.55
C ILE A 133 19.58 16.80 6.02
N THR A 134 20.02 17.94 5.47
CA THR A 134 20.31 18.05 4.03
C THR A 134 21.41 17.10 3.60
N LEU A 135 22.47 16.93 4.39
CA LEU A 135 23.53 15.95 4.10
C LEU A 135 23.02 14.51 4.15
N MET A 136 22.19 14.16 5.14
CA MET A 136 21.60 12.81 5.24
C MET A 136 20.67 12.51 4.06
N VAL A 137 19.76 13.43 3.72
CA VAL A 137 18.85 13.31 2.58
C VAL A 137 19.63 13.22 1.27
N GLY A 138 20.64 14.08 1.09
CA GLY A 138 21.51 14.07 -0.08
C GLY A 138 22.29 12.76 -0.22
N ALA A 139 22.83 12.23 0.88
CA ALA A 139 23.53 10.95 0.89
C ALA A 139 22.60 9.79 0.51
N ILE A 140 21.35 9.78 1.01
CA ILE A 140 20.37 8.75 0.63
C ILE A 140 20.03 8.83 -0.86
N HIS A 141 19.81 10.03 -1.41
CA HIS A 141 19.55 10.19 -2.85
C HIS A 141 20.75 9.77 -3.69
N LEU A 142 21.97 10.16 -3.30
CA LEU A 142 23.18 9.73 -3.99
C LEU A 142 23.31 8.20 -3.97
N TRP A 143 23.09 7.57 -2.82
CA TRP A 143 23.10 6.12 -2.70
C TRP A 143 22.00 5.44 -3.53
N THR A 144 20.82 6.04 -3.58
CA THR A 144 19.71 5.55 -4.41
C THR A 144 20.05 5.65 -5.89
N LEU A 145 20.62 6.76 -6.35
CA LEU A 145 21.10 6.91 -7.72
C LEU A 145 22.14 5.85 -8.06
N LEU A 146 23.17 5.69 -7.21
CA LEU A 146 24.19 4.65 -7.40
C LEU A 146 23.56 3.26 -7.47
N SER A 147 22.61 2.95 -6.58
CA SER A 147 21.88 1.68 -6.60
C SER A 147 21.14 1.45 -7.92
N VAL A 148 20.43 2.47 -8.43
CA VAL A 148 19.75 2.39 -9.73
C VAL A 148 20.76 2.14 -10.85
N PHE A 149 21.88 2.89 -10.87
CA PHE A 149 22.96 2.70 -11.83
C PHE A 149 23.65 1.34 -11.74
N PHE A 150 23.51 0.61 -10.65
CA PHE A 150 24.05 -0.75 -10.54
C PHE A 150 23.06 -1.83 -10.99
N PHE A 151 21.75 -1.57 -10.90
CA PHE A 151 20.71 -2.50 -11.39
C PHE A 151 20.44 -2.37 -12.89
N LEU A 152 20.49 -1.15 -13.42
CA LEU A 152 20.17 -0.86 -14.82
C LEU A 152 21.14 -1.36 -15.89
N PRO A 153 22.45 -1.50 -15.63
CA PRO A 153 23.38 -2.09 -16.56
C PRO A 153 22.97 -3.52 -16.93
N ARG A 154 22.20 -4.23 -16.12
CA ARG A 154 21.80 -5.57 -16.49
C ARG A 154 20.95 -5.59 -17.75
N GLU A 155 19.76 -4.99 -17.72
CA GLU A 155 18.84 -5.06 -18.86
C GLU A 155 19.36 -4.27 -20.06
N ILE A 156 19.97 -3.10 -19.84
CA ILE A 156 20.46 -2.26 -20.95
C ILE A 156 21.81 -2.74 -21.49
N THR A 157 22.75 -3.19 -20.67
CA THR A 157 24.10 -3.57 -21.14
C THR A 157 24.10 -4.93 -21.85
N ILE A 158 23.22 -5.85 -21.45
CA ILE A 158 22.97 -7.09 -22.20
C ILE A 158 22.37 -6.77 -23.57
N PHE A 159 21.37 -5.87 -23.64
CA PHE A 159 20.64 -5.61 -24.88
C PHE A 159 21.38 -4.68 -25.86
N TYR A 160 22.02 -3.62 -25.36
CA TYR A 160 22.62 -2.58 -26.20
C TYR A 160 24.13 -2.72 -26.39
N TYR A 161 24.88 -3.07 -25.34
CA TYR A 161 26.33 -2.93 -25.36
C TYR A 161 27.08 -4.23 -25.65
N LYS A 162 26.39 -5.39 -25.68
CA LYS A 162 27.01 -6.72 -25.88
C LYS A 162 28.29 -6.91 -25.04
N MET A 163 28.39 -6.24 -23.88
CA MET A 163 29.58 -6.34 -23.04
C MET A 163 29.67 -7.78 -22.54
N SER A 164 30.91 -8.31 -22.48
CA SER A 164 31.17 -9.57 -21.78
C SER A 164 30.56 -9.48 -20.39
N GLU A 165 29.95 -10.56 -19.93
CA GLU A 165 29.33 -10.67 -18.60
C GLU A 165 30.33 -10.26 -17.50
N SER A 166 30.42 -8.96 -17.23
CA SER A 166 31.16 -8.46 -16.09
C SER A 166 30.33 -8.84 -14.87
N ASP A 167 30.95 -9.50 -13.90
CA ASP A 167 30.32 -9.94 -12.66
C ASP A 167 29.72 -8.76 -11.87
N PHE A 168 28.48 -8.40 -12.17
CA PHE A 168 27.67 -7.47 -11.35
C PHE A 168 27.18 -8.12 -10.04
N SER A 169 27.57 -9.38 -9.80
CA SER A 169 27.21 -10.17 -8.63
C SER A 169 27.65 -9.48 -7.33
N ALA A 170 28.90 -9.03 -7.25
CA ALA A 170 29.43 -8.33 -6.07
C ALA A 170 28.60 -7.10 -5.70
N VAL A 171 28.24 -6.29 -6.70
CA VAL A 171 27.47 -5.05 -6.48
C VAL A 171 26.03 -5.36 -6.07
N THR A 172 25.40 -6.35 -6.71
CA THR A 172 24.05 -6.80 -6.36
C THR A 172 24.01 -7.35 -4.93
N ILE A 173 25.01 -8.12 -4.51
CA ILE A 173 25.16 -8.62 -3.14
C ILE A 173 25.24 -7.46 -2.15
N VAL A 174 26.10 -6.46 -2.43
CA VAL A 174 26.26 -5.28 -1.56
C VAL A 174 24.94 -4.51 -1.43
N HIS A 175 24.24 -4.28 -2.53
CA HIS A 175 22.94 -3.59 -2.49
C HIS A 175 21.91 -4.38 -1.67
N THR A 176 21.75 -5.67 -1.95
CA THR A 176 20.79 -6.52 -1.23
C THR A 176 21.12 -6.59 0.25
N PHE A 177 22.39 -6.70 0.61
CA PHE A 177 22.84 -6.65 2.00
C PHE A 177 22.44 -5.33 2.67
N ILE A 178 22.61 -4.19 2.00
CA ILE A 178 22.24 -2.88 2.53
C ILE A 178 20.73 -2.74 2.68
N VAL A 179 19.93 -3.19 1.71
CA VAL A 179 18.45 -3.16 1.79
C VAL A 179 17.95 -4.06 2.91
N LEU A 180 18.50 -5.27 3.06
CA LEU A 180 18.19 -6.18 4.17
C LEU A 180 18.56 -5.55 5.52
N SER A 181 19.75 -4.96 5.61
CA SER A 181 20.21 -4.27 6.83
C SER A 181 19.30 -3.12 7.22
N CYS A 182 18.89 -2.29 6.24
CA CYS A 182 17.94 -1.19 6.45
C CYS A 182 16.59 -1.71 6.93
N SER A 183 16.11 -2.83 6.39
CA SER A 183 14.83 -3.45 6.73
C SER A 183 14.82 -4.05 8.14
N VAL A 184 15.91 -4.73 8.52
CA VAL A 184 16.11 -5.26 9.88
C VAL A 184 16.21 -4.11 10.88
N PHE A 185 17.03 -3.10 10.60
CA PHE A 185 17.19 -1.95 11.48
C PHE A 185 15.88 -1.18 11.64
N MET A 186 15.14 -0.95 10.54
CA MET A 186 13.82 -0.32 10.58
C MET A 186 12.84 -1.11 11.45
N SER A 187 12.80 -2.43 11.31
CA SER A 187 11.92 -3.30 12.10
C SER A 187 12.28 -3.25 13.59
N ALA A 188 13.58 -3.26 13.92
CA ALA A 188 14.04 -3.13 15.29
C ALA A 188 13.65 -1.78 15.91
N VAL A 189 13.87 -0.66 15.19
CA VAL A 189 13.48 0.67 15.67
C VAL A 189 11.96 0.80 15.77
N TYR A 190 11.21 0.19 14.86
CA TYR A 190 9.75 0.16 14.90
C TYR A 190 9.23 -0.52 16.18
N ILE A 191 9.80 -1.68 16.53
CA ILE A 191 9.47 -2.40 17.78
C ILE A 191 9.87 -1.56 19.00
N LEU A 192 11.08 -0.97 19.00
CA LEU A 192 11.53 -0.09 20.09
C LEU A 192 10.63 1.13 20.27
N ALA A 193 10.13 1.72 19.18
CA ALA A 193 9.19 2.82 19.23
C ALA A 193 7.86 2.41 19.88
N ILE A 194 7.34 1.23 19.56
CA ILE A 194 6.13 0.70 20.21
C ILE A 194 6.36 0.48 21.71
N ILE A 195 7.46 -0.20 22.09
CA ILE A 195 7.79 -0.46 23.49
C ILE A 195 7.89 0.85 24.27
N GLU A 196 8.58 1.85 23.72
CA GLU A 196 8.78 3.14 24.39
C GLU A 196 7.48 3.93 24.53
N MET A 197 6.58 3.85 23.53
CA MET A 197 5.23 4.43 23.63
C MET A 197 4.38 3.75 24.69
N LEU A 198 4.46 2.42 24.82
CA LEU A 198 3.72 1.67 25.83
C LEU A 198 4.24 1.97 27.24
N ARG A 199 5.57 2.07 27.40
CA ARG A 199 6.21 2.39 28.68
C ARG A 199 5.84 3.78 29.21
N HIS A 200 5.66 4.75 28.32
CA HIS A 200 5.39 6.15 28.69
C HIS A 200 3.95 6.59 28.38
N ALA A 201 2.99 5.65 28.38
CA ALA A 201 1.61 5.92 28.02
C ALA A 201 0.91 6.97 28.92
N ASN A 202 1.39 7.15 30.15
CA ASN A 202 0.81 8.02 31.19
C ASN A 202 1.53 9.37 31.36
N GLY A 203 2.38 9.79 30.41
CA GLY A 203 3.07 11.08 30.50
C GLY A 203 2.16 12.26 30.12
N ASP A 204 1.89 13.15 31.08
CA ASP A 204 0.88 14.24 30.94
C ASP A 204 1.37 15.55 30.31
N SER A 205 2.65 15.67 29.92
CA SER A 205 3.12 16.94 29.35
C SER A 205 2.62 17.16 27.91
N ALA A 206 2.11 18.37 27.62
CA ALA A 206 1.63 18.74 26.29
C ALA A 206 2.69 18.53 25.18
N SER A 207 3.97 18.77 25.50
CA SER A 207 5.08 18.51 24.58
C SER A 207 5.25 17.01 24.29
N ALA A 208 5.16 16.15 25.31
CA ALA A 208 5.22 14.70 25.13
C ALA A 208 4.05 14.18 24.29
N ILE A 209 2.84 14.74 24.47
CA ILE A 209 1.66 14.42 23.67
C ILE A 209 1.91 14.73 22.18
N GLY A 210 2.49 15.90 21.86
CA GLY A 210 2.83 16.27 20.48
C GLY A 210 3.82 15.32 19.82
N HIS A 211 4.90 14.95 20.53
CA HIS A 211 5.89 14.00 20.03
C HIS A 211 5.29 12.59 19.88
N ARG A 212 4.44 12.17 20.82
CA ARG A 212 3.72 10.89 20.77
C ARG A 212 2.78 10.81 19.57
N ASN A 213 2.01 11.87 19.30
CA ASN A 213 1.10 11.93 18.15
C ASN A 213 1.85 11.87 16.82
N THR A 214 3.02 12.54 16.76
CA THR A 214 3.92 12.48 15.60
C THR A 214 4.43 11.06 15.40
N LEU A 215 4.95 10.42 16.46
CA LEU A 215 5.43 9.04 16.39
C LEU A 215 4.32 8.07 15.98
N LYS A 216 3.14 8.17 16.58
CA LYS A 216 1.96 7.35 16.22
C LYS A 216 1.61 7.50 14.74
N SER A 217 1.61 8.73 14.22
CA SER A 217 1.33 8.99 12.81
C SER A 217 2.38 8.35 11.90
N VAL A 218 3.66 8.46 12.24
CA VAL A 218 4.76 7.82 11.49
C VAL A 218 4.64 6.29 11.53
N LEU A 219 4.29 5.69 12.67
CA LEU A 219 4.13 4.23 12.78
C LEU A 219 2.95 3.72 11.94
N ILE A 220 1.79 4.38 12.02
CA ILE A 220 0.62 4.07 11.18
C ILE A 220 1.00 4.16 9.71
N TYR A 221 1.63 5.26 9.34
CA TYR A 221 2.10 5.51 8.00
C TYR A 221 3.01 4.39 7.47
N CYS A 222 4.01 4.01 8.26
CA CYS A 222 5.01 3.03 7.84
C CYS A 222 4.50 1.58 7.83
N THR A 223 3.43 1.26 8.57
CA THR A 223 2.95 -0.13 8.73
C THR A 223 2.62 -0.78 7.39
N ALA A 224 1.68 -0.21 6.63
CA ALA A 224 1.21 -0.86 5.40
C ALA A 224 2.28 -0.88 4.29
N PRO A 225 3.00 0.21 3.98
CA PRO A 225 3.99 0.15 2.90
C PRO A 225 5.22 -0.70 3.28
N ASN A 226 5.57 -0.84 4.57
CA ASN A 226 6.59 -1.78 5.02
C ASN A 226 6.16 -3.25 4.87
N PHE A 227 4.88 -3.56 5.06
CA PHE A 227 4.35 -4.89 4.78
C PHE A 227 4.60 -5.28 3.32
N PHE A 228 4.27 -4.39 2.37
CA PHE A 228 4.60 -4.62 0.97
C PHE A 228 6.10 -4.60 0.66
N CYS A 229 6.89 -3.82 1.40
CA CYS A 229 8.34 -3.84 1.29
C CYS A 229 8.93 -5.18 1.72
N ALA A 230 8.38 -5.82 2.76
CA ALA A 230 8.81 -7.15 3.21
C ALA A 230 8.60 -8.20 2.12
N PHE A 231 7.49 -8.15 1.36
CA PHE A 231 7.31 -8.99 0.17
C PHE A 231 8.40 -8.73 -0.87
N ALA A 232 8.76 -7.47 -1.11
CA ALA A 232 9.81 -7.13 -2.08
C ALA A 232 11.21 -7.66 -1.68
N LEU A 233 11.47 -7.90 -0.39
CA LEU A 233 12.73 -8.52 0.07
C LEU A 233 12.94 -9.91 -0.53
N SER A 234 11.87 -10.68 -0.72
CA SER A 234 11.97 -11.98 -1.39
C SER A 234 12.47 -11.85 -2.83
N GLY A 235 12.06 -10.80 -3.54
CA GLY A 235 12.55 -10.44 -4.88
C GLY A 235 14.03 -10.11 -4.89
N TYR A 236 14.51 -9.25 -3.97
CA TYR A 236 15.92 -8.90 -3.85
C TYR A 236 16.81 -10.11 -3.53
N ILE A 237 16.36 -10.99 -2.62
CA ILE A 237 17.08 -12.23 -2.29
C ILE A 237 17.13 -13.14 -3.51
N CYS A 238 16.01 -13.35 -4.19
CA CYS A 238 15.93 -14.13 -5.42
C CYS A 238 16.88 -13.62 -6.51
N LEU A 239 16.89 -12.31 -6.75
CA LEU A 239 17.81 -11.66 -7.70
C LEU A 239 19.28 -11.93 -7.32
N THR A 240 19.61 -11.83 -6.03
CA THR A 240 20.99 -12.02 -5.55
C THR A 240 21.44 -13.48 -5.65
N VAL A 241 20.60 -14.43 -5.24
CA VAL A 241 20.89 -15.87 -5.37
C VAL A 241 21.11 -16.23 -6.84
N PHE A 242 20.32 -15.63 -7.72
CA PHE A 242 20.46 -15.81 -9.16
C PHE A 242 21.81 -15.29 -9.66
N GLU A 243 22.20 -14.06 -9.30
CA GLU A 243 23.49 -13.48 -9.70
C GLU A 243 24.69 -14.25 -9.13
N VAL A 244 24.64 -14.65 -7.86
CA VAL A 244 25.75 -15.32 -7.18
C VAL A 244 25.99 -16.70 -7.76
N LYS A 245 24.93 -17.45 -8.07
CA LYS A 245 25.10 -18.81 -8.53
C LYS A 245 25.64 -18.85 -9.94
N GLY A 246 25.26 -17.94 -10.86
CA GLY A 246 25.67 -18.02 -12.28
C GLY A 246 25.19 -19.29 -13.03
N TYR A 247 24.86 -20.36 -12.31
CA TYR A 247 24.64 -21.73 -12.73
C TYR A 247 23.43 -21.96 -13.63
N LEU A 248 22.54 -20.98 -13.76
CA LEU A 248 21.34 -21.12 -14.57
C LEU A 248 21.35 -20.26 -15.81
N ARG A 249 22.36 -19.41 -16.03
CA ARG A 249 22.39 -18.52 -17.20
C ARG A 249 23.23 -19.14 -18.31
N PRO A 250 22.64 -19.50 -19.46
CA PRO A 250 23.39 -19.81 -20.67
C PRO A 250 24.37 -18.68 -20.99
N SER A 251 25.64 -19.02 -21.18
CA SER A 251 26.68 -18.07 -21.62
C SER A 251 26.36 -17.48 -23.00
N HIS A 252 25.58 -18.19 -23.81
CA HIS A 252 25.15 -17.77 -25.15
C HIS A 252 23.66 -18.04 -25.35
N TRP A 253 22.94 -17.04 -25.85
CA TRP A 253 21.54 -17.13 -26.27
C TRP A 253 21.48 -17.26 -27.78
N ARG A 254 20.71 -18.24 -28.28
CA ARG A 254 20.56 -18.43 -29.74
C ARG A 254 19.61 -17.40 -30.34
N SER A 255 18.62 -16.96 -29.57
CA SER A 255 17.65 -15.95 -29.97
C SER A 255 17.15 -15.12 -28.78
N PRO A 256 16.60 -13.91 -29.00
CA PRO A 256 15.92 -13.12 -27.96
C PRO A 256 14.73 -13.86 -27.33
N SER A 257 14.03 -14.70 -28.10
CA SER A 257 12.92 -15.52 -27.59
C SER A 257 13.39 -16.55 -26.56
N ASP A 258 14.61 -17.08 -26.67
CA ASP A 258 15.16 -18.02 -25.69
C ASP A 258 15.41 -17.33 -24.34
N VAL A 259 15.82 -16.05 -24.37
CA VAL A 259 15.97 -15.23 -23.17
C VAL A 259 14.61 -15.07 -22.49
N SER A 260 13.58 -14.67 -23.24
CA SER A 260 12.23 -14.49 -22.70
C SER A 260 11.64 -15.80 -22.16
N HIS A 261 11.81 -16.90 -22.90
CA HIS A 261 11.37 -18.22 -22.45
C HIS A 261 12.05 -18.59 -21.14
N TRP A 262 13.38 -18.56 -21.09
CA TRP A 262 14.13 -18.89 -19.88
C TRP A 262 13.77 -17.98 -18.68
N VAL A 263 13.56 -16.67 -18.90
CA VAL A 263 13.13 -15.73 -17.85
C VAL A 263 11.77 -16.14 -17.26
N LEU A 264 10.85 -16.64 -18.09
CA LEU A 264 9.47 -16.92 -17.71
C LEU A 264 9.25 -18.37 -17.24
N SER A 265 9.97 -19.35 -17.80
CA SER A 265 9.73 -20.77 -17.56
C SER A 265 10.82 -21.47 -16.75
N GLU A 266 12.08 -20.99 -16.81
CA GLU A 266 13.23 -21.71 -16.22
C GLU A 266 13.83 -21.00 -15.00
N LYS A 267 13.52 -19.71 -14.77
CA LYS A 267 13.87 -19.05 -13.52
C LYS A 267 13.02 -19.60 -12.38
N PHE A 268 13.63 -20.42 -11.53
CA PHE A 268 13.06 -20.86 -10.24
C PHE A 268 12.48 -19.69 -9.40
N CYS A 269 13.09 -18.50 -9.50
CA CYS A 269 12.65 -17.27 -8.84
C CYS A 269 11.86 -16.30 -9.75
N GLY A 270 11.61 -16.65 -11.01
CA GLY A 270 10.98 -15.79 -12.02
C GLY A 270 9.61 -15.25 -11.57
N PRO A 271 8.69 -16.10 -11.08
CA PRO A 271 7.40 -15.64 -10.56
C PRO A 271 7.53 -14.70 -9.36
N VAL A 272 8.48 -14.94 -8.45
CA VAL A 272 8.71 -14.10 -7.27
C VAL A 272 9.22 -12.72 -7.68
N VAL A 273 10.23 -12.67 -8.55
CA VAL A 273 10.78 -11.41 -9.06
C VAL A 273 9.69 -10.65 -9.83
N THR A 274 9.00 -11.30 -10.76
CA THR A 274 7.93 -10.68 -11.54
C THR A 274 6.82 -10.15 -10.63
N THR A 275 6.37 -10.93 -9.64
CA THR A 275 5.33 -10.49 -8.71
C THR A 275 5.80 -9.29 -7.88
N THR A 276 7.01 -9.34 -7.34
CA THR A 276 7.54 -8.25 -6.48
C THR A 276 7.82 -6.97 -7.25
N GLU A 277 8.27 -7.07 -8.51
CA GLU A 277 8.46 -5.93 -9.40
C GLU A 277 7.10 -5.32 -9.78
N THR A 278 6.15 -6.14 -10.24
CA THR A 278 4.84 -5.68 -10.73
C THR A 278 3.94 -5.16 -9.59
N LEU A 279 4.21 -5.52 -8.33
CA LEU A 279 3.63 -4.85 -7.16
C LEU A 279 4.18 -3.43 -6.92
N GLY A 280 5.06 -2.93 -7.80
CA GLY A 280 5.66 -1.60 -7.72
C GLY A 280 4.65 -0.47 -7.61
N SER A 281 3.69 -0.34 -8.53
CA SER A 281 2.70 0.76 -8.44
C SER A 281 1.72 0.58 -7.27
N THR A 282 1.39 -0.66 -6.91
CA THR A 282 0.60 -0.96 -5.69
C THR A 282 1.34 -0.46 -4.45
N ARG A 283 2.65 -0.71 -4.36
CA ARG A 283 3.51 -0.21 -3.27
C ARG A 283 3.50 1.30 -3.21
N LEU A 284 3.73 1.96 -4.34
CA LEU A 284 3.71 3.42 -4.42
C LEU A 284 2.35 4.00 -4.05
N PHE A 285 1.25 3.37 -4.50
CA PHE A 285 -0.11 3.74 -4.15
C PHE A 285 -0.34 3.68 -2.65
N VAL A 286 -0.04 2.54 -2.03
CA VAL A 286 -0.19 2.35 -0.59
C VAL A 286 0.63 3.39 0.16
N ASN A 287 1.84 3.67 -0.32
CA ASN A 287 2.74 4.67 0.26
C ASN A 287 2.15 6.09 0.26
N VAL A 288 1.66 6.57 -0.89
CA VAL A 288 1.13 7.93 -1.00
C VAL A 288 -0.24 8.05 -0.33
N PHE A 289 -1.06 7.00 -0.40
CA PHE A 289 -2.36 6.95 0.23
C PHE A 289 -2.25 6.94 1.76
N THR A 290 -1.35 6.14 2.33
CA THR A 290 -1.15 6.13 3.79
C THR A 290 -0.58 7.45 4.29
N ALA A 291 0.21 8.19 3.51
CA ALA A 291 0.69 9.52 3.92
C ALA A 291 -0.48 10.48 4.15
N LEU A 292 -1.45 10.51 3.23
CA LEU A 292 -2.63 11.36 3.33
C LEU A 292 -3.51 10.99 4.53
N ILE A 293 -3.59 9.70 4.87
CA ILE A 293 -4.37 9.21 6.01
C ILE A 293 -3.62 9.39 7.33
N ALA A 294 -2.32 9.16 7.37
CA ALA A 294 -1.61 9.08 8.64
C ALA A 294 -1.36 10.47 9.25
N PHE A 295 -0.97 11.45 8.43
CA PHE A 295 -0.59 12.78 8.92
C PHE A 295 -1.81 13.70 9.05
N GLN A 296 -1.98 14.26 10.24
CA GLN A 296 -3.13 15.10 10.58
C GLN A 296 -3.26 16.32 9.66
N ASP A 297 -2.17 16.99 9.35
CA ASP A 297 -2.21 18.22 8.53
C ASP A 297 -2.73 17.94 7.11
N TYR A 298 -2.32 16.81 6.50
CA TYR A 298 -2.80 16.42 5.18
C TYR A 298 -4.27 16.00 5.22
N ARG A 299 -4.68 15.21 6.22
CA ARG A 299 -6.10 14.87 6.43
C ARG A 299 -6.95 16.13 6.57
N SER A 300 -6.57 17.04 7.47
CA SER A 300 -7.31 18.28 7.71
C SER A 300 -7.36 19.17 6.46
N ALA A 301 -6.28 19.25 5.69
CA ALA A 301 -6.28 20.02 4.45
C ALA A 301 -7.18 19.42 3.36
N ILE A 302 -7.15 18.09 3.18
CA ILE A 302 -8.06 17.40 2.26
C ILE A 302 -9.51 17.61 2.70
N MET A 303 -9.80 17.40 3.98
CA MET A 303 -11.14 17.60 4.52
C MET A 303 -11.61 19.03 4.27
N ASN A 304 -10.79 20.03 4.55
CA ASN A 304 -11.11 21.43 4.29
C ASN A 304 -11.35 21.72 2.80
N ALA A 305 -10.56 21.12 1.90
CA ALA A 305 -10.76 21.26 0.46
C ALA A 305 -12.09 20.61 0.01
N VAL A 306 -12.37 19.40 0.47
CA VAL A 306 -13.64 18.69 0.22
C VAL A 306 -14.80 19.51 0.76
N PHE A 307 -14.72 20.03 1.99
CA PHE A 307 -15.74 20.91 2.56
C PHE A 307 -15.96 22.16 1.71
N ARG A 308 -14.89 22.81 1.23
CA ARG A 308 -15.00 24.01 0.37
C ARG A 308 -15.69 23.74 -0.96
N VAL A 309 -15.49 22.57 -1.55
CA VAL A 309 -16.12 22.17 -2.82
C VAL A 309 -17.53 21.62 -2.62
N ALA A 310 -17.72 20.76 -1.62
CA ALA A 310 -19.01 20.12 -1.35
C ALA A 310 -20.05 21.10 -0.81
N THR A 311 -19.67 22.04 0.07
CA THR A 311 -20.62 23.00 0.66
C THR A 311 -21.43 23.79 -0.37
N PRO A 312 -20.86 24.42 -1.41
CA PRO A 312 -21.66 25.13 -2.42
C PRO A 312 -22.55 24.20 -3.24
N ILE A 313 -22.08 22.98 -3.56
CA ILE A 313 -22.89 21.98 -4.27
C ILE A 313 -24.08 21.55 -3.41
N LEU A 314 -23.86 21.22 -2.15
CA LEU A 314 -24.93 20.81 -1.23
C LEU A 314 -25.93 21.93 -0.98
N ARG A 315 -25.45 23.18 -0.87
CA ARG A 315 -26.33 24.35 -0.80
C ARG A 315 -27.20 24.50 -2.04
N MET A 316 -26.68 24.19 -3.23
CA MET A 316 -27.46 24.21 -4.48
C MET A 316 -28.61 23.19 -4.45
N PHE A 317 -28.42 22.06 -3.78
CA PHE A 317 -29.44 21.01 -3.60
C PHE A 317 -30.33 21.22 -2.36
N GLY A 318 -30.18 22.32 -1.61
CA GLY A 318 -30.92 22.53 -0.35
C GLY A 318 -30.54 21.56 0.77
N ILE A 319 -29.42 20.83 0.63
CA ILE A 319 -28.94 19.86 1.61
C ILE A 319 -28.05 20.59 2.63
N SER A 320 -28.39 20.42 3.92
CA SER A 320 -27.57 20.88 5.03
C SER A 320 -26.21 20.16 5.04
N ALA A 321 -25.13 20.91 4.81
CA ALA A 321 -23.79 20.34 4.60
C ALA A 321 -23.23 19.59 5.83
N MET A 322 -23.54 20.03 7.05
CA MET A 322 -23.01 19.43 8.29
C MET A 322 -23.49 17.98 8.53
N PRO A 323 -24.79 17.67 8.57
CA PRO A 323 -25.27 16.30 8.76
C PRO A 323 -25.00 15.40 7.56
N PHE A 324 -25.02 15.92 6.33
CA PHE A 324 -24.70 15.14 5.13
C PHE A 324 -23.22 14.78 5.06
N ILE A 325 -22.32 15.70 5.39
CA ILE A 325 -20.88 15.44 5.35
C ILE A 325 -20.41 14.68 6.60
N ALA A 326 -20.98 14.91 7.79
CA ALA A 326 -20.74 14.03 8.94
C ALA A 326 -21.19 12.60 8.62
N GLY A 327 -22.34 12.46 7.93
CA GLY A 327 -22.78 11.22 7.32
C GLY A 327 -21.75 10.63 6.35
N ILE A 328 -21.26 11.38 5.36
CA ILE A 328 -20.28 10.92 4.35
C ILE A 328 -18.89 10.63 4.92
N ILE A 329 -18.43 11.37 5.93
CA ILE A 329 -17.17 11.08 6.63
C ILE A 329 -17.30 9.77 7.41
N ASP A 330 -18.49 9.50 7.96
CA ASP A 330 -18.80 8.22 8.62
C ASP A 330 -19.18 7.10 7.63
N THR A 331 -19.53 7.37 6.36
CA THR A 331 -20.07 6.33 5.44
C THR A 331 -19.43 6.21 4.05
N HIS A 332 -18.74 7.22 3.50
CA HIS A 332 -18.51 7.29 2.03
C HIS A 332 -17.20 7.95 1.54
N LEU A 333 -16.20 8.23 2.39
CA LEU A 333 -14.94 8.87 1.94
C LEU A 333 -13.82 7.88 1.54
N VAL A 334 -14.21 6.80 0.86
CA VAL A 334 -13.41 5.97 -0.06
C VAL A 334 -14.48 5.34 -0.99
N TRP A 335 -14.13 4.80 -2.15
CA TRP A 335 -14.96 3.80 -2.87
C TRP A 335 -15.82 4.24 -4.08
N GLU A 336 -15.21 4.69 -5.18
CA GLU A 336 -15.74 4.44 -6.54
C GLU A 336 -14.63 4.16 -7.60
N PRO A 337 -13.90 3.03 -7.49
CA PRO A 337 -13.59 2.25 -8.71
C PRO A 337 -13.85 0.74 -8.54
N PHE A 338 -14.79 0.34 -7.66
CA PHE A 338 -14.77 -0.99 -7.04
C PHE A 338 -15.52 -2.14 -7.75
N SER A 339 -16.20 -1.95 -8.87
CA SER A 339 -16.90 -3.09 -9.52
C SER A 339 -15.94 -4.21 -9.97
N PHE A 340 -14.70 -3.86 -10.33
CA PHE A 340 -13.65 -4.83 -10.69
C PHE A 340 -12.95 -5.42 -9.45
N ILE A 341 -12.79 -4.63 -8.39
CA ILE A 341 -12.12 -5.04 -7.15
C ILE A 341 -13.05 -5.89 -6.27
N ASP A 342 -14.35 -5.61 -6.27
CA ASP A 342 -15.39 -6.35 -5.54
C ASP A 342 -15.43 -7.84 -5.93
N TYR A 343 -15.24 -8.14 -7.22
CA TYR A 343 -15.22 -9.51 -7.73
C TYR A 343 -13.99 -10.30 -7.24
N TYR A 344 -12.80 -9.72 -7.35
CA TYR A 344 -11.54 -10.43 -7.04
C TYR A 344 -11.18 -10.42 -5.54
N LEU A 345 -11.58 -9.39 -4.78
CA LEU A 345 -11.43 -9.39 -3.32
C LEU A 345 -12.53 -10.19 -2.60
N GLY A 346 -13.62 -10.56 -3.29
CA GLY A 346 -14.69 -11.37 -2.72
C GLY A 346 -14.20 -12.69 -2.12
N TYR A 347 -13.30 -13.41 -2.80
CA TYR A 347 -12.77 -14.69 -2.29
C TYR A 347 -11.92 -14.53 -1.01
N PRO A 348 -10.88 -13.66 -0.96
CA PRO A 348 -10.12 -13.41 0.27
C PRO A 348 -10.99 -12.92 1.45
N VAL A 349 -11.95 -12.03 1.18
CA VAL A 349 -12.85 -11.49 2.21
C VAL A 349 -13.77 -12.58 2.75
N THR A 350 -14.24 -13.50 1.91
CA THR A 350 -15.03 -14.67 2.33
C THR A 350 -14.23 -15.55 3.30
N VAL A 351 -13.00 -15.92 2.92
CA VAL A 351 -12.15 -16.81 3.73
C VAL A 351 -11.77 -16.15 5.06
N LEU A 352 -11.37 -14.88 5.04
CA LEU A 352 -11.01 -14.13 6.25
C LEU A 352 -12.22 -13.94 7.18
N SER A 353 -13.39 -13.62 6.63
CA SER A 353 -14.60 -13.45 7.42
C SER A 353 -15.06 -14.77 8.05
N ALA A 354 -15.00 -15.88 7.31
CA ALA A 354 -15.29 -17.21 7.84
C ALA A 354 -14.31 -17.63 8.94
N LEU A 355 -13.02 -17.34 8.77
CA LEU A 355 -11.99 -17.60 9.79
C LEU A 355 -12.22 -16.77 11.06
N VAL A 356 -12.54 -15.48 10.91
CA VAL A 356 -12.86 -14.60 12.06
C VAL A 356 -14.09 -15.11 12.80
N ILE A 357 -15.13 -15.58 12.10
CA ILE A 357 -16.32 -16.19 12.72
C ILE A 357 -15.93 -17.47 13.45
N TYR A 358 -15.19 -18.38 12.80
CA TYR A 358 -14.76 -19.64 13.41
C TYR A 358 -13.94 -19.42 14.69
N LEU A 359 -12.92 -18.55 14.63
CA LEU A 359 -12.09 -18.20 15.78
C LEU A 359 -12.90 -17.52 16.88
N SER A 360 -13.81 -16.61 16.51
CA SER A 360 -14.72 -15.95 17.45
C SER A 360 -15.66 -16.95 18.13
N LEU A 361 -16.07 -18.03 17.46
CA LEU A 361 -16.95 -19.05 18.04
C LEU A 361 -16.20 -20.05 18.94
N ARG A 362 -14.92 -20.34 18.66
CA ARG A 362 -14.13 -21.37 19.36
C ARG A 362 -13.27 -20.88 20.52
N LEU A 363 -12.80 -19.63 20.51
CA LEU A 363 -11.84 -19.11 21.48
C LEU A 363 -12.54 -18.19 22.51
N ASP A 364 -12.68 -18.68 23.75
CA ASP A 364 -12.98 -17.94 25.00
C ASP A 364 -14.35 -17.21 25.17
N PRO A 365 -14.79 -16.94 26.43
CA PRO A 365 -16.15 -16.48 26.76
C PRO A 365 -16.51 -15.10 26.19
N PRO A 366 -17.82 -14.73 26.15
CA PRO A 366 -18.30 -13.59 25.38
C PRO A 366 -17.75 -12.25 25.90
N PHE A 367 -16.77 -11.70 25.17
CA PHE A 367 -16.32 -10.32 25.33
C PHE A 367 -16.81 -9.44 24.17
N LEU A 368 -16.96 -8.14 24.45
CA LEU A 368 -17.37 -7.12 23.48
C LEU A 368 -16.61 -7.15 22.13
N PRO A 369 -15.28 -7.38 22.08
CA PRO A 369 -14.55 -7.49 20.81
C PRO A 369 -14.98 -8.68 19.95
N ARG A 370 -15.45 -9.78 20.56
CA ARG A 370 -15.98 -10.94 19.84
C ARG A 370 -17.28 -10.60 19.13
N MET A 371 -18.21 -9.92 19.83
CA MET A 371 -19.46 -9.47 19.22
C MET A 371 -19.21 -8.46 18.11
N TYR A 372 -18.23 -7.58 18.29
CA TYR A 372 -17.77 -6.66 17.24
C TYR A 372 -17.24 -7.41 16.01
N CYS A 373 -16.30 -8.34 16.20
CA CYS A 373 -15.72 -9.14 15.13
C CYS A 373 -16.79 -9.96 14.39
N LEU A 374 -17.77 -10.54 15.10
CA LEU A 374 -18.88 -11.28 14.49
C LEU A 374 -19.84 -10.37 13.71
N ASN A 375 -20.18 -9.19 14.26
CA ASN A 375 -21.07 -8.23 13.60
C ASN A 375 -20.47 -7.63 12.33
N VAL A 376 -19.14 -7.62 12.20
CA VAL A 376 -18.45 -7.20 10.97
C VAL A 376 -18.22 -8.38 10.03
N ALA A 377 -17.79 -9.53 10.55
CA ALA A 377 -17.45 -10.69 9.73
C ALA A 377 -18.67 -11.37 9.10
N ILE A 378 -19.81 -11.45 9.78
CA ILE A 378 -21.02 -12.12 9.24
C ILE A 378 -21.56 -11.37 8.01
N PRO A 379 -21.80 -10.04 8.05
CA PRO A 379 -22.26 -9.31 6.87
C PRO A 379 -21.24 -9.32 5.72
N ASN A 380 -19.95 -9.20 6.03
CA ASN A 380 -18.89 -9.28 5.02
C ASN A 380 -18.85 -10.65 4.36
N LEU A 381 -19.00 -11.74 5.12
CA LEU A 381 -19.09 -13.10 4.60
C LEU A 381 -20.31 -13.27 3.69
N CYS A 382 -21.48 -12.79 4.12
CA CYS A 382 -22.71 -12.88 3.33
C CYS A 382 -22.62 -12.04 2.05
N TYR A 383 -22.08 -10.82 2.12
CA TYR A 383 -21.85 -9.96 0.96
C TYR A 383 -20.85 -10.59 -0.01
N SER A 384 -19.71 -11.04 0.49
CA SER A 384 -18.64 -11.60 -0.34
C SER A 384 -19.09 -12.91 -1.00
N PHE A 385 -19.80 -13.76 -0.27
CA PHE A 385 -20.42 -14.97 -0.83
C PHE A 385 -21.42 -14.62 -1.94
N LEU A 386 -22.33 -13.67 -1.72
CA LEU A 386 -23.29 -13.23 -2.74
C LEU A 386 -22.66 -12.42 -3.88
N SER A 387 -21.44 -11.90 -3.72
CA SER A 387 -20.70 -11.22 -4.79
C SER A 387 -20.08 -12.22 -5.77
N VAL A 388 -19.66 -13.38 -5.27
CA VAL A 388 -18.97 -14.43 -6.02
C VAL A 388 -19.93 -15.43 -6.66
N PHE A 389 -20.93 -15.90 -5.91
CA PHE A 389 -21.81 -17.01 -6.33
C PHE A 389 -22.64 -16.76 -7.61
N PRO A 390 -23.10 -15.53 -7.90
CA PRO A 390 -23.92 -15.22 -9.08
C PRO A 390 -23.29 -15.47 -10.44
N ASP A 391 -21.98 -15.24 -10.58
CA ASP A 391 -21.32 -15.36 -11.88
C ASP A 391 -20.94 -16.82 -12.20
N ASP A 392 -20.76 -17.67 -11.17
CA ASP A 392 -20.58 -19.11 -11.34
C ASP A 392 -21.89 -19.82 -11.74
N LEU A 393 -23.05 -19.34 -11.28
CA LEU A 393 -24.37 -19.91 -11.63
C LEU A 393 -24.77 -19.66 -13.09
N LYS A 394 -24.26 -18.59 -13.74
CA LYS A 394 -24.46 -18.37 -15.19
C LYS A 394 -23.89 -19.51 -16.04
N GLY A 395 -22.89 -20.24 -15.54
CA GLY A 395 -22.28 -21.38 -16.22
C GLY A 395 -23.13 -22.67 -16.21
N VAL A 396 -24.18 -22.75 -15.37
CA VAL A 396 -24.92 -24.00 -15.09
C VAL A 396 -26.23 -24.11 -15.90
N GLY A 397 -26.45 -23.27 -16.91
CA GLY A 397 -27.56 -23.42 -17.86
C GLY A 397 -28.96 -23.07 -17.34
N LEU A 398 -29.09 -22.51 -16.14
CA LEU A 398 -30.37 -22.16 -15.50
C LEU A 398 -30.87 -20.75 -15.85
N LYS A 399 -30.97 -20.44 -17.15
CA LYS A 399 -31.25 -19.09 -17.65
C LYS A 399 -32.60 -18.52 -17.18
N SER A 400 -33.64 -19.34 -17.10
CA SER A 400 -34.99 -18.91 -16.68
C SER A 400 -35.14 -18.70 -15.17
N ALA A 401 -34.46 -19.50 -14.35
CA ALA A 401 -34.41 -19.29 -12.91
C ALA A 401 -33.54 -18.07 -12.55
N TRP A 402 -32.51 -17.79 -13.36
CA TRP A 402 -31.61 -16.67 -13.17
C TRP A 402 -32.31 -15.32 -13.22
N GLU A 403 -33.22 -15.12 -14.17
CA GLU A 403 -33.97 -13.86 -14.32
C GLU A 403 -34.91 -13.58 -13.14
N ILE A 404 -35.41 -14.63 -12.48
CA ILE A 404 -36.27 -14.50 -11.28
C ILE A 404 -35.41 -14.22 -10.03
N ILE A 405 -34.21 -14.79 -9.95
CA ILE A 405 -33.35 -14.75 -8.76
C ILE A 405 -32.44 -13.52 -8.75
N ILE A 406 -32.04 -12.98 -9.91
CA ILE A 406 -31.07 -11.88 -9.99
C ILE A 406 -31.56 -10.60 -9.31
N GLY A 407 -32.85 -10.28 -9.40
CA GLY A 407 -33.42 -9.09 -8.74
C GLY A 407 -33.28 -9.17 -7.21
N PRO A 408 -33.84 -10.21 -6.55
CA PRO A 408 -33.68 -10.42 -5.11
C PRO A 408 -32.23 -10.55 -4.66
N VAL A 409 -31.37 -11.26 -5.42
CA VAL A 409 -29.95 -11.41 -5.07
C VAL A 409 -29.19 -10.10 -5.21
N THR A 410 -29.48 -9.30 -6.22
CA THR A 410 -28.86 -7.96 -6.39
C THR A 410 -29.32 -7.02 -5.28
N LEU A 411 -30.61 -7.05 -4.92
CA LEU A 411 -31.15 -6.27 -3.81
C LEU A 411 -30.54 -6.70 -2.47
N LEU A 412 -30.45 -7.99 -2.20
CA LEU A 412 -29.85 -8.55 -0.99
C LEU A 412 -28.34 -8.29 -0.92
N ARG A 413 -27.63 -8.43 -2.04
CA ARG A 413 -26.20 -8.07 -2.17
C ARG A 413 -26.02 -6.59 -1.87
N THR A 414 -26.87 -5.73 -2.42
CA THR A 414 -26.82 -4.28 -2.18
C THR A 414 -27.14 -3.97 -0.71
N TYR A 415 -28.17 -4.59 -0.15
CA TYR A 415 -28.53 -4.45 1.26
C TYR A 415 -27.40 -4.90 2.19
N LEU A 416 -26.79 -6.07 1.96
CA LEU A 416 -25.69 -6.59 2.78
C LEU A 416 -24.41 -5.78 2.60
N ARG A 417 -24.16 -5.25 1.41
CA ARG A 417 -23.10 -4.27 1.15
C ARG A 417 -23.32 -3.04 2.02
N TYR A 418 -24.49 -2.42 1.94
CA TYR A 418 -24.83 -1.25 2.74
C TYR A 418 -24.85 -1.57 4.23
N PHE A 419 -25.35 -2.73 4.66
CA PHE A 419 -25.37 -3.13 6.06
C PHE A 419 -23.95 -3.33 6.59
N ALA A 420 -23.09 -4.06 5.89
CA ALA A 420 -21.69 -4.25 6.28
C ALA A 420 -20.93 -2.91 6.35
N LEU A 421 -21.14 -2.06 5.34
CA LEU A 421 -20.48 -0.76 5.24
C LEU A 421 -20.98 0.24 6.27
N CYS A 422 -22.30 0.33 6.50
CA CYS A 422 -22.89 1.25 7.45
C CYS A 422 -22.71 0.77 8.89
N SER A 423 -22.77 -0.53 9.15
CA SER A 423 -22.66 -1.06 10.52
C SER A 423 -21.24 -1.00 11.08
N TYR A 424 -20.22 -1.06 10.22
CA TYR A 424 -18.81 -0.98 10.64
C TYR A 424 -18.46 0.29 11.44
N PRO A 425 -18.80 1.52 11.00
CA PRO A 425 -18.61 2.74 11.79
C PRO A 425 -19.40 2.74 13.09
N TYR A 426 -20.66 2.31 13.10
CA TYR A 426 -21.48 2.27 14.32
C TYR A 426 -20.92 1.29 15.34
N PHE A 427 -20.57 0.08 14.92
CA PHE A 427 -19.98 -0.93 15.79
C PHE A 427 -18.56 -0.56 16.21
N SER A 428 -17.77 0.10 15.35
CA SER A 428 -16.41 0.59 15.68
C SER A 428 -16.49 1.68 16.73
N THR A 429 -17.37 2.64 16.53
CA THR A 429 -17.58 3.78 17.44
C THR A 429 -18.14 3.28 18.77
N LEU A 430 -19.12 2.37 18.75
CA LEU A 430 -19.66 1.76 19.96
C LEU A 430 -18.57 0.94 20.69
N THR A 431 -17.72 0.22 19.98
CA THR A 431 -16.63 -0.58 20.58
C THR A 431 -15.54 0.32 21.16
N ILE A 432 -15.13 1.37 20.45
CA ILE A 432 -14.18 2.37 20.93
C ILE A 432 -14.77 3.13 22.13
N PHE A 433 -16.04 3.50 22.07
CA PHE A 433 -16.75 4.17 23.16
C PHE A 433 -16.84 3.27 24.39
N LEU A 434 -17.24 2.00 24.23
CA LEU A 434 -17.34 1.06 25.33
C LEU A 434 -15.96 0.66 25.87
N ALA A 435 -14.93 0.57 25.03
CA ALA A 435 -13.54 0.38 25.46
C ALA A 435 -13.02 1.60 26.24
N TYR A 436 -13.33 2.82 25.76
CA TYR A 436 -13.01 4.06 26.44
C TYR A 436 -13.74 4.19 27.79
N VAL A 437 -15.03 3.86 27.83
CA VAL A 437 -15.83 3.86 29.07
C VAL A 437 -15.35 2.78 30.03
N GLY A 438 -14.99 1.59 29.53
CA GLY A 438 -14.39 0.52 30.34
C GLY A 438 -13.03 0.91 30.92
N TYR A 439 -12.21 1.64 30.17
CA TYR A 439 -10.92 2.17 30.61
C TYR A 439 -11.06 3.35 31.58
N ALA A 440 -11.93 4.32 31.28
CA ALA A 440 -12.10 5.55 32.04
C ALA A 440 -12.96 5.37 33.31
N LYS A 441 -13.88 4.39 33.33
CA LYS A 441 -14.77 4.11 34.47
C LYS A 441 -14.84 2.60 34.75
N PRO A 442 -13.75 1.98 35.24
CA PRO A 442 -13.72 0.54 35.50
C PRO A 442 -14.76 0.08 36.54
N VAL A 443 -15.12 0.95 37.50
CA VAL A 443 -16.16 0.67 38.51
C VAL A 443 -17.57 0.63 37.91
N PHE A 444 -17.84 1.44 36.87
CA PHE A 444 -19.13 1.46 36.17
C PHE A 444 -19.35 0.15 35.40
N PHE A 445 -18.31 -0.34 34.72
CA PHE A 445 -18.35 -1.63 34.03
C PHE A 445 -18.47 -2.81 35.01
N ARG A 446 -17.78 -2.75 36.16
CA ARG A 446 -17.84 -3.79 37.19
C ARG A 446 -19.23 -3.96 37.80
N ASN A 447 -20.03 -2.89 37.88
CA ASN A 447 -21.42 -2.93 38.34
C ASN A 447 -22.38 -3.47 37.27
N ILE A 448 -22.17 -3.13 35.99
CA ILE A 448 -22.96 -3.68 34.86
C ILE A 448 -22.73 -5.18 34.70
N THR A 449 -21.50 -5.66 34.92
CA THR A 449 -21.17 -7.09 34.85
C THR A 449 -21.55 -7.87 36.11
N ARG A 450 -21.88 -7.19 37.24
CA ARG A 450 -22.29 -7.84 38.51
C ARG A 450 -23.80 -8.03 38.63
N THR A 451 -24.61 -7.44 37.76
CA THR A 451 -26.07 -7.68 37.70
C THR A 451 -26.45 -8.93 36.92
N ARG A 452 -25.66 -10.01 37.05
CA ARG A 452 -26.03 -11.37 36.65
C ARG A 452 -25.63 -12.35 37.74
#